data_AF-A0A0P8XFA2-F1
#
_entry.id   AF-A0A0P8XFA2-F1
#
_cell.length_a   1.000
_cell.length_b   1.000
_cell.length_c   1.000
_cell.angle_alpha   90.00
_cell.angle_beta   90.00
_cell.angle_gamma   90.00
#
_symmetry.space_group_name_H-M   'P 1'
#
loop_
_entity.id
_entity.type
_entity.pdbx_description
1 polymer ?
#
loop_
_entity_poly.entity_id
_entity_poly.type
_entity_poly.pdbx_seq_one_letter_code
_entity_poly.pdbx_strand_id
1 'polypeptide(L)'
;MVNSKINLRLGTLVIGYLGILTEIVDISMLIYYGFLKCSYILTLWIIASIWNVSSELFLLVAVYRNNPHLLPVHLVTCLGGLIMMMITHMLVATSGVLHYGLVGYALFSIGFMFADVLIVLSFYHSEK
;
A
#
# COMPACT_ATOMS: atom_id res chain seq x y z
N MET A 1 -17.50 -24.50 -4.33
CA MET A 1 -16.07 -24.11 -4.24
C MET A 1 -15.60 -23.21 -5.39
N VAL A 2 -16.00 -23.43 -6.65
CA VAL A 2 -15.58 -22.60 -7.81
C VAL A 2 -15.92 -21.10 -7.65
N ASN A 3 -17.12 -20.76 -7.16
CA ASN A 3 -17.50 -19.36 -6.92
C ASN A 3 -16.63 -18.63 -5.88
N SER A 4 -16.04 -19.34 -4.90
CA SER A 4 -15.20 -18.71 -3.88
C SER A 4 -13.84 -18.27 -4.44
N LYS A 5 -13.26 -19.06 -5.36
CA LYS A 5 -11.96 -18.73 -5.99
C LYS A 5 -12.09 -17.53 -6.93
N ILE A 6 -13.19 -17.47 -7.69
CA ILE A 6 -13.51 -16.34 -8.57
C ILE A 6 -13.72 -15.07 -7.75
N ASN A 7 -14.46 -15.15 -6.64
CA ASN A 7 -14.68 -14.01 -5.75
C ASN A 7 -13.39 -13.51 -5.09
N LEU A 8 -12.52 -14.43 -4.63
CA LEU A 8 -11.23 -14.06 -4.04
C LEU A 8 -10.32 -13.40 -5.08
N ARG A 9 -10.20 -13.97 -6.28
CA ARG A 9 -9.40 -13.40 -7.37
C ARG A 9 -9.86 -11.98 -7.73
N LEU A 10 -11.17 -11.77 -7.80
CA LEU A 10 -11.75 -10.47 -8.10
C LEU A 10 -11.51 -9.48 -6.94
N GLY A 11 -11.62 -9.95 -5.69
CA GLY A 11 -11.25 -9.16 -4.50
C GLY A 11 -9.78 -8.73 -4.53
N THR A 12 -8.86 -9.63 -4.86
CA THR A 12 -7.42 -9.34 -4.97
C THR A 12 -7.13 -8.33 -6.08
N LEU A 13 -7.82 -8.42 -7.24
CA LEU A 13 -7.70 -7.42 -8.30
C LEU A 13 -8.21 -6.05 -7.86
N VAL A 14 -9.39 -6.01 -7.22
CA VAL A 14 -9.97 -4.76 -6.71
C VAL A 14 -9.02 -4.09 -5.73
N ILE A 15 -8.44 -4.86 -4.81
CA ILE A 15 -7.46 -4.35 -3.86
C ILE A 15 -6.21 -3.84 -4.54
N GLY A 16 -5.66 -4.57 -5.52
CA GLY A 16 -4.48 -4.09 -6.26
C GLY A 16 -4.72 -2.77 -6.99
N TYR A 17 -5.90 -2.60 -7.59
CA TYR A 17 -6.27 -1.32 -8.21
C TYR A 17 -6.52 -0.21 -7.20
N LEU A 18 -7.15 -0.51 -6.07
CA LEU A 18 -7.34 0.45 -4.98
C LEU A 18 -6.00 0.85 -4.36
N GLY A 19 -5.04 -0.07 -4.24
CA GLY A 19 -3.69 0.19 -3.74
C GLY A 19 -2.95 1.20 -4.63
N ILE A 20 -2.99 1.03 -5.95
CA ILE A 20 -2.46 2.02 -6.89
C ILE A 20 -3.15 3.38 -6.72
N LEU A 21 -4.48 3.38 -6.53
CA LEU A 21 -5.23 4.61 -6.32
C LEU A 21 -4.83 5.32 -5.01
N THR A 22 -4.61 4.56 -3.93
CA THR A 22 -4.14 5.13 -2.66
C THR A 22 -2.75 5.75 -2.80
N GLU A 23 -1.86 5.17 -3.59
CA GLU A 23 -0.54 5.74 -3.88
C GLU A 23 -0.62 7.04 -4.71
N ILE A 24 -1.56 7.12 -5.66
CA ILE A 24 -1.82 8.36 -6.40
C ILE A 24 -2.32 9.47 -5.45
N VAL A 25 -3.21 9.12 -4.52
CA VAL A 25 -3.68 10.05 -3.48
C VAL A 25 -2.51 10.49 -2.60
N ASP A 26 -1.60 9.58 -2.28
CA ASP A 26 -0.46 9.87 -1.42
C ASP A 26 0.54 10.82 -2.09
N ILE A 27 0.86 10.59 -3.36
CA ILE A 27 1.66 11.52 -4.18
C ILE A 27 0.94 12.88 -4.31
N SER A 28 -0.38 12.89 -4.42
CA SER A 28 -1.16 14.14 -4.49
C SER A 28 -1.09 14.92 -3.17
N MET A 29 -1.19 14.22 -2.03
CA MET A 29 -0.99 14.78 -0.69
C MET A 29 0.43 15.33 -0.55
N LEU A 30 1.44 14.61 -1.04
CA LEU A 30 2.83 15.06 -1.07
C LEU A 30 2.97 16.38 -1.83
N ILE A 31 2.36 16.52 -3.01
CA ILE A 31 2.44 17.75 -3.80
C ILE A 31 1.75 18.91 -3.06
N TYR A 32 0.59 18.65 -2.45
CA TYR A 32 -0.18 19.68 -1.74
C TYR A 32 0.50 20.17 -0.45
N TYR A 33 1.03 19.25 0.37
CA TYR A 33 1.65 19.57 1.66
C TYR A 33 3.18 19.72 1.61
N GLY A 34 3.83 19.26 0.55
CA GLY A 34 5.28 19.11 0.42
C GLY A 34 6.05 20.38 0.13
N PHE A 35 5.37 21.48 -0.24
CA PHE A 35 6.04 22.76 -0.49
C PHE A 35 6.68 23.38 0.76
N LEU A 36 6.37 22.85 1.96
CA LEU A 36 6.79 23.40 3.25
C LEU A 36 7.74 22.50 4.06
N LYS A 37 8.19 21.34 3.55
CA LYS A 37 8.90 20.34 4.38
C LYS A 37 10.33 20.02 3.93
N CYS A 38 11.11 19.57 4.92
CA CYS A 38 12.52 19.19 4.82
C CYS A 38 12.75 18.14 3.71
N SER A 39 13.76 18.38 2.86
CA SER A 39 14.07 17.55 1.67
C SER A 39 14.27 16.06 1.98
N TYR A 40 14.74 15.74 3.19
CA TYR A 40 14.93 14.38 3.65
C TYR A 40 13.60 13.62 3.80
N ILE A 41 12.58 14.26 4.39
CA ILE A 41 11.24 13.67 4.58
C ILE A 41 10.58 13.45 3.22
N LEU A 42 10.72 14.42 2.31
CA LEU A 42 10.20 14.31 0.94
C LEU A 42 10.82 13.12 0.20
N THR A 43 12.14 12.95 0.31
CA THR A 43 12.85 11.84 -0.34
C THR A 43 12.39 10.49 0.17
N LEU A 44 12.28 10.33 1.50
CA LEU A 44 11.79 9.08 2.10
C LEU A 44 10.36 8.74 1.65
N TRP A 45 9.49 9.75 1.58
CA TRP A 45 8.12 9.55 1.14
C TRP A 45 8.04 9.10 -0.32
N ILE A 46 8.81 9.73 -1.22
CA ILE A 46 8.87 9.33 -2.64
C ILE A 46 9.37 7.88 -2.78
N ILE A 47 10.41 7.50 -2.03
CA ILE A 47 10.93 6.13 -2.07
C ILE A 47 9.85 5.15 -1.56
N ALA A 48 9.13 5.49 -0.49
CA ALA A 48 8.03 4.68 0.03
C ALA A 48 6.91 4.49 -1.00
N SER A 49 6.49 5.56 -1.69
CA SER A 49 5.45 5.45 -2.72
C SER A 49 5.89 4.61 -3.92
N ILE A 50 7.12 4.78 -4.40
CA ILE A 50 7.66 3.94 -5.49
C ILE A 50 7.69 2.47 -5.08
N TRP A 51 8.06 2.20 -3.82
CA TRP A 51 8.10 0.86 -3.26
C TRP A 51 6.71 0.22 -3.19
N ASN A 52 5.71 0.96 -2.70
CA ASN A 52 4.32 0.49 -2.65
C ASN A 52 3.72 0.27 -4.05
N VAL A 53 3.90 1.21 -4.97
CA VAL A 53 3.46 1.02 -6.38
C VAL A 53 4.07 -0.25 -6.98
N SER A 54 5.36 -0.49 -6.71
CA SER A 54 6.02 -1.72 -7.17
C SER A 54 5.40 -2.98 -6.55
N SER A 55 5.02 -2.92 -5.27
CA SER A 55 4.30 -3.99 -4.58
C SER A 55 2.95 -4.30 -5.23
N GLU A 56 2.16 -3.28 -5.55
CA GLU A 56 0.86 -3.45 -6.20
C GLU A 56 0.99 -4.01 -7.63
N LEU A 57 2.05 -3.61 -8.35
CA LEU A 57 2.37 -4.20 -9.64
C LEU A 57 2.70 -5.69 -9.52
N PHE A 58 3.43 -6.12 -8.47
CA PHE A 58 3.65 -7.54 -8.23
C PHE A 58 2.35 -8.28 -7.96
N LEU A 59 1.41 -7.70 -7.21
CA LEU A 59 0.09 -8.28 -6.96
C LEU A 59 -0.69 -8.47 -8.26
N LEU A 60 -0.82 -7.40 -9.06
CA LEU A 60 -1.54 -7.47 -10.33
C LEU A 60 -0.90 -8.49 -11.28
N VAL A 61 0.43 -8.52 -11.39
CA VAL A 61 1.13 -9.52 -12.21
C VAL A 61 0.90 -10.94 -11.69
N ALA A 62 0.91 -11.15 -10.37
CA ALA A 62 0.61 -12.44 -9.77
C ALA A 62 -0.78 -12.95 -10.17
N VAL A 63 -1.78 -12.07 -10.10
CA VAL A 63 -3.17 -12.43 -10.40
C VAL A 63 -3.44 -12.55 -11.91
N TYR A 64 -2.85 -11.70 -12.75
CA TYR A 64 -3.03 -11.78 -14.21
C TYR A 64 -2.30 -12.96 -14.82
N ARG A 65 -1.09 -13.30 -14.34
CA ARG A 65 -0.30 -14.44 -14.82
C ARG A 65 -0.61 -15.76 -14.10
N ASN A 66 -1.56 -15.77 -13.16
CA ASN A 66 -1.85 -16.92 -12.29
C ASN A 66 -0.56 -17.51 -11.67
N ASN A 67 0.32 -16.64 -11.17
CA ASN A 67 1.59 -17.05 -10.60
C ASN A 67 1.60 -16.78 -9.08
N PRO A 68 1.15 -17.73 -8.25
CA PRO A 68 1.03 -17.54 -6.80
C PRO A 68 2.38 -17.35 -6.09
N HIS A 69 3.51 -17.67 -6.74
CA HIS A 69 4.84 -17.45 -6.16
C HIS A 69 5.19 -15.96 -5.98
N LEU A 70 4.47 -15.06 -6.67
CA LEU A 70 4.64 -13.61 -6.54
C LEU A 70 3.82 -13.01 -5.39
N LEU A 71 2.82 -13.73 -4.85
CA LEU A 71 1.99 -13.24 -3.75
C LEU A 71 2.80 -13.02 -2.45
N PRO A 72 3.70 -13.93 -2.03
CA PRO A 72 4.60 -13.66 -0.89
C PRO A 72 5.52 -12.45 -1.13
N VAL A 73 5.95 -12.22 -2.37
CA VAL A 73 6.80 -11.07 -2.72
C VAL A 73 6.02 -9.78 -2.54
N HIS A 74 4.77 -9.74 -3.02
CA HIS A 74 3.87 -8.62 -2.75
C HIS A 74 3.68 -8.42 -1.24
N LEU A 75 3.34 -9.45 -0.45
CA LEU A 75 3.16 -9.31 1.00
C LEU A 75 4.38 -8.71 1.72
N VAL A 76 5.59 -9.17 1.39
CA VAL A 76 6.82 -8.64 2.01
C VAL A 76 7.09 -7.20 1.56
N THR A 77 6.90 -6.90 0.27
CA THR A 77 7.13 -5.54 -0.26
C THR A 77 6.09 -4.55 0.28
N CYS A 78 4.83 -4.95 0.37
CA CYS A 78 3.71 -4.20 0.93
C CYS A 78 3.99 -3.82 2.40
N LEU A 79 4.36 -4.81 3.23
CA LEU A 79 4.77 -4.56 4.63
C LEU A 79 5.99 -3.64 4.73
N GLY A 80 7.00 -3.83 3.87
CA GLY A 80 8.19 -2.97 3.84
C GLY A 80 7.87 -1.52 3.53
N GLY A 81 6.98 -1.28 2.56
CA GLY A 81 6.55 0.06 2.20
C GLY A 81 5.66 0.71 3.26
N LEU A 82 4.78 -0.05 3.92
CA LEU A 82 4.02 0.42 5.09
C LEU A 82 4.95 0.93 6.21
N ILE A 83 6.01 0.18 6.52
CA ILE A 83 6.98 0.58 7.55
C ILE A 83 7.63 1.92 7.16
N MET A 84 8.04 2.08 5.90
CA MET A 84 8.61 3.34 5.42
C MET A 84 7.61 4.51 5.47
N MET A 85 6.35 4.26 5.15
CA MET A 85 5.28 5.25 5.24
C MET A 85 5.01 5.66 6.69
N MET A 86 4.99 4.71 7.62
CA MET A 86 4.85 4.98 9.06
C MET A 86 6.01 5.80 9.61
N ILE A 87 7.25 5.50 9.22
CA ILE A 87 8.42 6.31 9.58
C ILE A 87 8.23 7.76 9.09
N THR A 88 7.77 7.92 7.84
CA THR A 88 7.49 9.24 7.26
C THR A 88 6.43 10.00 8.05
N HIS A 89 5.32 9.35 8.42
CA HIS A 89 4.28 9.95 9.24
C HIS A 89 4.76 10.31 10.65
N MET A 90 5.60 9.48 11.29
CA MET A 90 6.22 9.80 12.57
C MET A 90 7.14 11.02 12.48
N LEU A 91 8.00 11.09 11.44
CA LEU A 91 8.86 12.26 11.19
C LEU A 91 8.02 13.52 10.98
N VAL A 92 6.93 13.42 10.22
CA VAL A 92 5.96 14.50 10.04
C VAL A 92 5.31 14.93 11.36
N ALA A 93 4.95 13.99 12.23
CA ALA A 93 4.39 14.30 13.55
C ALA A 93 5.41 15.00 14.45
N THR A 94 6.69 14.61 14.39
CA THR A 94 7.76 15.25 15.17
C THR A 94 8.07 16.68 14.71
N SER A 95 7.70 17.07 13.48
CA SER A 95 7.94 18.43 12.99
C SER A 95 7.02 19.49 13.64
N GLY A 96 6.22 19.12 14.65
CA GLY A 96 5.35 20.03 15.41
C GLY A 96 4.11 20.51 14.67
N VAL A 97 3.91 20.06 13.43
CA VAL A 97 2.77 20.44 12.59
C VAL A 97 1.74 19.31 12.63
N LEU A 98 0.87 19.36 13.65
CA LEU A 98 -0.14 18.33 13.87
C LEU A 98 -1.36 18.61 12.97
N HIS A 99 -1.38 17.99 11.78
CA HIS A 99 -2.53 18.02 10.89
C HIS A 99 -3.42 16.80 11.13
N TYR A 100 -4.61 17.01 11.69
CA TYR A 100 -5.60 15.94 11.91
C TYR A 100 -5.92 15.13 10.63
N GLY A 101 -5.86 15.77 9.47
CA GLY A 101 -6.02 15.10 8.17
C GLY A 101 -4.94 14.04 7.89
N LEU A 102 -3.68 14.32 8.23
CA LEU A 102 -2.57 13.36 8.05
C LEU A 102 -2.67 12.18 9.03
N VAL A 103 -3.18 12.43 10.24
CA VAL A 103 -3.42 11.37 11.24
C VAL A 103 -4.54 10.44 10.78
N GLY A 104 -5.66 11.02 10.31
CA GLY A 104 -6.77 10.24 9.75
C GLY A 104 -6.34 9.44 8.52
N TYR A 105 -5.55 10.05 7.64
CA TYR A 105 -4.98 9.37 6.48
C TYR A 105 -4.06 8.20 6.87
N ALA A 106 -3.16 8.40 7.84
CA ALA A 106 -2.28 7.33 8.32
C ALA A 106 -3.07 6.13 8.88
N LEU A 107 -4.15 6.39 9.65
CA LEU A 107 -5.04 5.33 10.14
C LEU A 107 -5.76 4.60 9.01
N PHE A 108 -6.23 5.34 8.00
CA PHE A 108 -6.83 4.76 6.81
C PHE A 108 -5.85 3.86 6.06
N SER A 109 -4.62 4.30 5.82
CA SER A 109 -3.58 3.52 5.12
C SER A 109 -3.22 2.24 5.86
N ILE A 110 -3.12 2.28 7.20
CA ILE A 110 -2.91 1.07 8.01
C ILE A 110 -4.10 0.09 7.87
N GLY A 111 -5.33 0.61 7.97
CA GLY A 111 -6.54 -0.21 7.84
C GLY A 111 -6.67 -0.83 6.44
N PHE A 112 -6.35 -0.07 5.40
CA PHE A 112 -6.32 -0.54 4.02
C PHE A 112 -5.30 -1.67 3.83
N MET A 113 -4.07 -1.49 4.31
CA MET A 113 -3.02 -2.51 4.23
C MET A 113 -3.37 -3.78 5.03
N PHE A 114 -4.06 -3.65 6.15
CA PHE A 114 -4.56 -4.81 6.88
C PHE A 114 -5.58 -5.62 6.05
N ALA A 115 -6.50 -4.92 5.38
CA ALA A 115 -7.48 -5.56 4.49
C ALA A 115 -6.81 -6.21 3.27
N ASP A 116 -5.82 -5.53 2.66
CA ASP A 116 -4.99 -6.06 1.59
C ASP A 116 -4.32 -7.38 1.98
N VAL A 117 -3.53 -7.37 3.05
CA VAL A 117 -2.83 -8.56 3.55
C VAL A 117 -3.81 -9.71 3.82
N LEU A 118 -4.98 -9.46 4.43
CA LEU A 118 -5.97 -10.49 4.69
C LEU A 118 -6.55 -11.12 3.41
N ILE A 119 -6.85 -10.29 2.41
CA ILE A 119 -7.45 -10.76 1.16
C ILE A 119 -6.42 -11.50 0.30
N VAL A 120 -5.19 -10.97 0.21
CA VAL A 120 -4.08 -11.63 -0.48
C VAL A 120 -3.71 -12.95 0.18
N LEU A 121 -3.63 -13.01 1.51
CA LEU A 121 -3.32 -14.24 2.23
C LEU A 121 -4.42 -15.29 2.05
N SER A 122 -5.69 -14.86 2.09
CA SER A 122 -6.85 -15.73 1.83
C SER A 122 -6.82 -16.30 0.40
N PHE A 123 -6.46 -15.47 -0.58
CA PHE A 123 -6.28 -15.91 -1.96
C PHE A 123 -5.10 -16.88 -2.10
N TYR A 124 -3.96 -16.57 -1.51
CA TYR A 124 -2.77 -17.43 -1.52
C TYR A 124 -3.03 -18.81 -0.92
N HIS A 125 -3.77 -18.89 0.20
CA HIS A 125 -4.14 -20.16 0.80
C HIS A 125 -5.14 -20.95 -0.05
N SER A 126 -6.00 -20.27 -0.82
CA SER A 126 -6.95 -20.92 -1.74
C SER A 126 -6.31 -21.44 -3.04
N GLU A 127 -5.11 -20.97 -3.39
CA GLU A 127 -4.35 -21.45 -4.56
C GLU A 127 -3.40 -22.61 -4.23
N LYS A 128 -3.11 -22.84 -2.94
CA LYS A 128 -2.47 -24.07 -2.47
C LYS A 128 -3.45 -25.24 -2.44
#